data_AF-A0A838KVU4-F1
#
_entry.id   AF-A0A838KVU4-F1
#
_cell.length_a   1.000
_cell.length_b   1.000
_cell.length_c   1.000
_cell.angle_alpha   90.00
_cell.angle_beta   90.00
_cell.angle_gamma   90.00
#
_symmetry.space_group_name_H-M   'P 1'
#
loop_
_entity.id
_entity.type
_entity.pdbx_description
1 polymer ?
#
loop_
_entity_poly.entity_id
_entity_poly.type
_entity_poly.pdbx_seq_one_letter_code
_entity_poly.pdbx_strand_id
1 'polypeptide(L)' 'MGDVKMGGMLGAFLGPYAFLAVFAGALVGALTGGTLMAAGRIGRRSALPFGVFLAFGGLLTLFFGRDIWGAYLRLVGGA' A
#
# COMPACT_ATOMS: atom_id res chain seq x y z
N MET A 1 9.56 -13.06 -6.63
CA MET A 1 10.11 -11.68 -6.67
C MET A 1 9.33 -10.71 -7.58
N GLY A 2 8.01 -10.87 -7.76
CA GLY A 2 7.21 -9.91 -8.56
C GLY A 2 6.95 -8.62 -7.79
N ASP A 3 6.48 -8.74 -6.55
CA ASP A 3 6.04 -7.59 -5.73
C ASP A 3 7.19 -6.61 -5.40
N VAL A 4 8.40 -7.14 -5.21
CA VAL A 4 9.61 -6.32 -4.98
C VAL A 4 9.94 -5.48 -6.21
N LYS A 5 9.75 -6.01 -7.43
CA LYS A 5 9.94 -5.23 -8.67
C LYS A 5 8.88 -4.14 -8.82
N MET A 6 7.62 -4.44 -8.49
CA MET A 6 6.55 -3.43 -8.47
C MET A 6 6.83 -2.34 -7.43
N GLY A 7 7.27 -2.70 -6.22
CA GLY A 7 7.69 -1.74 -5.21
C GLY A 7 8.85 -0.85 -5.69
N GLY A 8 9.83 -1.43 -6.38
CA GLY A 8 10.92 -0.67 -7.00
C GLY A 8 10.45 0.30 -8.10
N MET A 9 9.52 -0.13 -8.96
CA MET A 9 8.93 0.75 -9.98
C MET A 9 8.10 1.87 -9.36
N LEU A 10 7.28 1.57 -8.35
CA LEU A 10 6.56 2.59 -7.58
C LEU A 10 7.54 3.56 -6.90
N GLY A 11 8.66 3.07 -6.38
CA GLY A 11 9.79 3.86 -5.88
C GLY A 11 10.34 4.84 -6.91
N ALA A 12 10.60 4.35 -8.13
CA ALA A 12 11.12 5.15 -9.23
C ALA A 12 10.12 6.20 -9.75
N PHE A 13 8.83 5.89 -9.77
CA PHE A 13 7.78 6.79 -10.28
C PHE A 13 7.24 7.79 -9.25
N LEU A 14 7.05 7.36 -8.01
CA LEU A 14 6.46 8.18 -6.94
C LEU A 14 7.53 8.82 -6.03
N GLY A 15 8.79 8.39 -6.08
CA GLY A 15 9.85 8.92 -5.24
C GLY A 15 9.54 8.74 -3.73
N PRO A 16 9.61 9.80 -2.89
CA PRO A 16 9.35 9.71 -1.45
C PRO A 16 7.95 9.18 -1.11
N TYR A 17 6.97 9.43 -1.98
CA TYR A 17 5.59 8.99 -1.77
C TYR A 17 5.43 7.48 -1.96
N ALA A 18 6.39 6.78 -2.55
CA ALA A 18 6.31 5.32 -2.73
C ALA A 18 6.15 4.56 -1.40
N PHE A 19 6.62 5.13 -0.29
CA PHE A 19 6.35 4.61 1.04
C PHE A 19 4.85 4.56 1.36
N LEU A 20 4.09 5.61 1.02
CA LEU A 20 2.62 5.61 1.16
C LEU A 20 1.98 4.52 0.32
N ALA A 21 2.49 4.27 -0.89
CA ALA A 21 1.95 3.23 -1.77
C ALA A 21 2.12 1.84 -1.18
N VAL A 22 3.33 1.54 -0.70
CA VAL A 22 3.63 0.26 -0.05
C VAL A 22 2.83 0.12 1.24
N PHE A 23 2.75 1.18 2.05
CA PHE A 23 2.02 1.18 3.31
C PHE A 23 0.51 0.99 3.11
N ALA A 24 -0.11 1.75 2.20
CA ALA A 24 -1.53 1.61 1.89
C ALA A 24 -1.85 0.24 1.30
N GLY A 25 -1.01 -0.27 0.39
CA GLY A 25 -1.17 -1.60 -0.17
C GLY A 25 -1.04 -2.70 0.89
N ALA A 26 -0.07 -2.59 1.80
CA ALA A 26 0.10 -3.50 2.92
C ALA A 26 -1.10 -3.45 3.88
N LEU A 27 -1.61 -2.25 4.19
CA LEU A 27 -2.74 -2.05 5.08
C LEU A 27 -4.02 -2.68 4.51
N VAL A 28 -4.33 -2.40 3.24
CA VAL A 28 -5.48 -3.00 2.56
C VAL A 28 -5.32 -4.52 2.47
N GLY A 29 -4.14 -5.00 2.06
CA GLY A 29 -3.84 -6.42 1.96
C GLY A 29 -3.94 -7.15 3.30
N ALA A 30 -3.49 -6.53 4.39
CA ALA A 30 -3.61 -7.06 5.74
C ALA A 30 -5.07 -7.09 6.23
N LEU A 31 -5.86 -6.05 5.95
CA LEU A 31 -7.28 -6.01 6.29
C LEU A 31 -8.07 -7.07 5.51
N THR A 32 -7.92 -7.14 4.20
CA THR A 32 -8.60 -8.14 3.38
C THR A 32 -8.11 -9.55 3.68
N GLY A 33 -6.80 -9.75 3.82
CA GLY A 33 -6.23 -11.06 4.13
C GLY A 33 -6.62 -11.53 5.53
N GLY A 34 -6.57 -10.63 6.52
CA GLY A 34 -6.99 -10.90 7.89
C GLY A 34 -8.48 -11.23 8.00
N THR A 35 -9.34 -10.47 7.33
CA THR A 35 -10.80 -10.74 7.33
C THR A 35 -11.15 -12.04 6.62
N LEU A 36 -10.54 -12.34 5.46
CA LEU A 36 -10.74 -13.62 4.75
C LEU A 36 -10.22 -14.82 5.55
N MET A 37 -9.11 -14.64 6.27
CA MET A 37 -8.55 -15.67 7.14
C MET A 37 -9.42 -15.89 8.39
N ALA A 38 -9.95 -14.81 8.99
CA ALA A 38 -10.91 -14.88 10.10
C ALA A 38 -12.24 -15.53 9.69
N ALA A 39 -12.69 -15.27 8.45
CA ALA A 39 -13.89 -15.89 7.87
C ALA A 39 -13.69 -17.37 7.47
N GLY A 40 -12.49 -17.95 7.66
CA GLY A 40 -12.18 -19.33 7.31
C GLY A 40 -12.19 -19.63 5.81
N ARG A 41 -12.28 -18.60 4.96
CA ARG A 41 -12.35 -18.74 3.50
C ARG A 41 -10.98 -19.00 2.86
N ILE A 42 -9.90 -18.60 3.54
CA ILE A 42 -8.53 -18.66 3.05
C ILE A 42 -7.64 -19.27 4.14
N GLY A 43 -6.80 -20.24 3.75
CA GLY A 43 -5.87 -20.89 4.66
C GLY A 43 -4.59 -20.07 4.87
N ARG A 44 -3.91 -20.30 5.99
CA ARG A 44 -2.60 -19.70 6.36
C ARG A 44 -1.50 -19.84 5.29
N ARG A 45 -1.69 -20.77 4.34
CA ARG A 45 -0.79 -21.07 3.21
C ARG A 45 -1.27 -20.52 1.86
N SER A 46 -2.44 -19.90 1.79
CA SER A 46 -2.94 -19.34 0.54
C SER A 46 -2.16 -18.07 0.23
N ALA A 47 -1.41 -18.11 -0.87
CA ALA A 47 -0.65 -16.96 -1.36
C ALA A 47 -1.64 -15.90 -1.88
N LEU A 48 -1.92 -14.90 -1.06
CA LEU A 48 -2.57 -13.68 -1.53
C LEU A 48 -1.57 -12.92 -2.39
N PRO A 49 -1.90 -12.57 -3.64
CA PRO A 49 -1.00 -11.82 -4.52
C PRO A 49 -0.86 -10.39 -3.96
N PHE A 50 0.21 -10.17 -3.19
CA PHE A 50 0.51 -8.89 -2.55
C PHE A 50 0.61 -7.77 -3.59
N GLY A 51 1.08 -8.09 -4.80
CA GLY A 51 1.13 -7.18 -5.94
C GLY A 51 -0.19 -6.52 -6.30
N VAL A 52 -1.35 -7.18 -6.13
CA VAL A 52 -2.67 -6.57 -6.43
C VAL A 52 -2.98 -5.46 -5.43
N PHE A 53 -2.75 -5.73 -4.14
CA PHE A 53 -2.94 -4.73 -3.09
C PHE A 53 -1.90 -3.61 -3.19
N LEU A 54 -0.66 -3.94 -3.56
CA LEU A 54 0.41 -2.98 -3.80
C LEU A 54 0.09 -2.06 -4.99
N ALA A 55 -0.44 -2.61 -6.09
CA ALA A 55 -0.89 -1.82 -7.23
C ALA A 55 -2.02 -0.86 -6.83
N PHE A 56 -2.95 -1.31 -5.97
CA PHE A 56 -4.01 -0.48 -5.44
C PHE A 56 -3.49 0.66 -4.55
N GLY A 57 -2.53 0.35 -3.65
CA GLY A 57 -1.83 1.36 -2.86
C GLY A 57 -1.03 2.35 -3.72
N GLY A 58 -0.43 1.86 -4.80
CA GLY A 58 0.24 2.66 -5.82
C GLY A 58 -0.69 3.64 -6.52
N LEU A 59 -1.86 3.18 -6.97
CA LEU A 59 -2.89 4.03 -7.57
C LEU A 59 -3.40 5.08 -6.58
N LEU A 60 -3.73 4.68 -5.35
CA LEU A 60 -4.15 5.60 -4.30
C LEU A 60 -3.11 6.70 -4.07
N THR A 61 -1.83 6.33 -4.02
CA THR A 61 -0.74 7.29 -3.77
C THR A 61 -0.44 8.14 -5.01
N LEU A 62 -0.67 7.62 -6.21
CA LEU A 62 -0.49 8.39 -7.44
C LEU A 62 -1.50 9.54 -7.54
N PHE A 63 -2.74 9.31 -7.11
CA PHE A 63 -3.79 10.34 -7.11
C PHE A 63 -3.81 11.20 -5.84
N PHE A 64 -3.65 10.60 -4.66
CA PHE A 64 -3.83 11.26 -3.36
C PHE A 64 -2.54 11.40 -2.55
N GLY A 65 -1.41 10.86 -3.01
CA GLY A 65 -0.17 10.84 -2.22
C GLY A 65 0.33 12.23 -1.88
N ARG A 66 0.17 13.21 -2.79
CA ARG A 66 0.54 14.60 -2.55
C ARG A 66 -0.37 15.29 -1.53
N ASP A 67 -1.68 15.01 -1.59
CA ASP A 67 -2.65 15.59 -0.65
C ASP A 67 -2.51 14.98 0.74
N ILE A 68 -2.30 13.66 0.84
CA ILE A 68 -2.06 12.96 2.11
C ILE A 68 -0.75 13.45 2.74
N TRP A 69 0.31 13.59 1.95
CA TRP A 69 1.58 14.12 2.44
C TRP A 69 1.48 15.60 2.84
N GLY A 70 0.75 16.42 2.08
CA GLY A 70 0.47 17.81 2.44
C GLY A 70 -0.35 17.92 3.72
N ALA A 71 -1.33 17.04 3.93
CA ALA A 71 -2.09 16.95 5.17
C ALA A 71 -1.21 16.51 6.35
N TYR A 72 -0.32 15.53 6.13
CA TYR A 72 0.64 15.07 7.14
C TYR A 72 1.60 16.19 7.55
N LEU A 73 2.19 16.91 6.58
CA LEU A 73 3.05 18.06 6.86
C LEU A 73 2.31 19.22 7.52
N ARG A 74 1.02 19.43 7.24
CA ARG A 74 0.20 20.43 7.95
C ARG A 74 -0.11 20.03 9.39
N LEU A 75 -0.34 18.74 9.65
CA LEU A 75 -0.57 18.22 10.99
C LEU A 75 0.71 18.18 11.82
N VAL A 76 1.85 17.85 11.22
CA VAL A 76 3.15 17.74 11.89
C VAL A 76 3.90 19.08 11.96
N GLY A 77 3.83 19.87 10.89
CA GLY A 77 4.42 21.21 10.80
C GLY A 77 3.50 22.32 11.29
N GLY A 78 2.40 21.99 11.97
CA GLY A 78 1.47 22.94 12.56
C GLY A 78 2.00 23.61 13.83
N ALA A 79 3.04 24.43 13.67
CA ALA A 79 3.30 25.69 14.38
C ALA A 79 4.21 26.56 13.50
#